data_AF-I3Y8Z5-F1
#
_entry.id   AF-I3Y8Z5-F1
#
_cell.length_a   1.000
_cell.length_b   1.000
_cell.length_c   1.000
_cell.angle_alpha   90.00
_cell.angle_beta   90.00
_cell.angle_gamma   90.00
#
_symmetry.space_group_name_H-M   'P 1'
#
loop_
_entity.id
_entity.type
_entity.pdbx_description
1 polymer ?
#
loop_
_entity_poly.entity_id
_entity_poly.type
_entity_poly.pdbx_seq_one_letter_code
_entity_poly.pdbx_strand_id
1 'polypeptide(L)'
;MVPPLEREAIRQAIKQRSSVLVFDDAAISGRTLHDLRVALNAWGAREIRTLIIANRMRTPAEAPNIDYYWRFDVPTMGREGHCPLCNALRLAENFSRSLVARSAAYNDLRDWMRHWAKVSPLSRWDKGLNPMPLAQILRKKYCYRIEATKHLTEIPICRSTGLVAHSAEIHAMTGRDDYGLSKIREQTCPEIRVELAATHILLFGDEFDQDVVIDLAGALIDAAAQLPSYSAYGSLAVLTVMQSLTLLRREAQAQVAKKAHTMFGTLIPPRHAQVLVAYLIGCGLADRQDEALRSAARLLSTRHCGVAEKLRALFRETRSPRGNLHAEPIPHLLDRLQKDLACDADEFMRAVDSVSALRDLVQELGTDLARCGHAENSPTSTYAERREGLLKCCDEAEKVLIGLVNPNADVSAARQSAIQRLKAVTSALEAIADCHFLRIDCKNEYRYHVFKSALVDLVASLGDWQSACAGKDVVQGERVVKFSATSGLSPSFGDAVSVWIPWNRAICAIVRDLVANTVWASKQTTDPWDPASLETADLWARIEYLDKSANICLANVSAQSASDVFNGVRDGARRKTRWDALGELGGSVEPLSTSGSQTFAVRILLPYAAFLGR
;
A
#
# COMPACT_ATOMS: atom_id res chain seq x y z
N MET A 1 22.09 -29.65 -15.83
CA MET A 1 22.38 -30.40 -17.07
C MET A 1 23.88 -30.61 -17.15
N VAL A 2 24.34 -31.81 -17.51
CA VAL A 2 25.79 -32.12 -17.67
C VAL A 2 26.39 -31.22 -18.77
N PRO A 3 27.46 -30.46 -18.47
CA PRO A 3 28.14 -29.61 -19.46
C PRO A 3 28.61 -30.41 -20.69
N PRO A 4 28.52 -29.86 -21.92
CA PRO A 4 28.87 -30.60 -23.13
C PRO A 4 30.27 -31.23 -23.12
N LEU A 5 31.26 -30.54 -22.56
CA LEU A 5 32.65 -31.01 -22.47
C LEU A 5 32.80 -32.25 -21.57
N GLU A 6 31.99 -32.35 -20.51
CA GLU A 6 32.03 -33.52 -19.63
C GLU A 6 31.26 -34.72 -20.20
N ARG A 7 30.32 -34.49 -21.13
CA ARG A 7 29.54 -35.56 -21.74
C ARG A 7 30.42 -36.56 -22.50
N GLU A 8 31.43 -36.10 -23.23
CA GLU A 8 32.28 -36.99 -24.01
C GLU A 8 33.20 -37.82 -23.09
N ALA A 9 33.75 -37.20 -22.05
CA ALA A 9 34.55 -37.90 -21.04
C ALA A 9 33.72 -38.98 -20.32
N ILE A 10 32.50 -38.65 -19.89
CA ILE A 10 31.58 -39.60 -19.27
C ILE A 10 31.19 -40.71 -20.26
N ARG A 11 30.90 -40.37 -21.53
CA ARG A 11 30.55 -41.34 -22.57
C ARG A 11 31.70 -42.32 -22.85
N GLN A 12 32.94 -41.84 -22.88
CA GLN A 12 34.12 -42.70 -23.04
C GLN A 12 34.31 -43.63 -21.83
N ALA A 13 34.13 -43.12 -20.61
CA ALA A 13 34.17 -43.94 -19.40
C ALA A 13 33.09 -45.03 -19.39
N ILE A 14 31.86 -44.71 -19.82
CA ILE A 14 30.74 -45.65 -19.92
C ILE A 14 31.01 -46.74 -20.96
N LYS A 15 31.67 -46.41 -22.08
CA LYS A 15 32.08 -47.43 -23.07
C LYS A 15 33.06 -48.45 -22.50
N GLN A 16 33.89 -48.06 -21.52
CA GLN A 16 34.83 -48.96 -20.84
C GLN A 16 34.18 -49.75 -19.70
N ARG A 17 33.19 -49.17 -19.02
CA ARG A 17 32.46 -49.79 -17.91
C ARG A 17 30.96 -49.50 -18.03
N SER A 18 30.17 -50.55 -18.24
CA SER A 18 28.73 -50.42 -18.45
C SER A 18 27.89 -50.19 -17.18
N SER A 19 28.49 -50.25 -15.99
CA SER A 19 27.80 -50.01 -14.71
C SER A 19 28.14 -48.62 -14.16
N VAL A 20 27.11 -47.84 -13.83
CA VAL A 20 27.19 -46.45 -13.36
C VAL A 20 26.51 -46.32 -12.00
N LEU A 21 27.18 -45.68 -11.05
CA LEU A 21 26.60 -45.24 -9.79
C LEU A 21 26.38 -43.72 -9.86
N VAL A 22 25.14 -43.29 -9.74
CA VAL A 22 24.76 -41.88 -9.60
C VAL A 22 24.69 -41.57 -8.11
N PHE A 23 25.39 -40.52 -7.69
CA PHE A 23 25.30 -40.00 -6.34
C PHE A 23 24.67 -38.60 -6.37
N ASP A 24 23.68 -38.36 -5.51
CA ASP A 24 23.02 -37.05 -5.39
C ASP A 24 22.68 -36.75 -3.92
N ASP A 25 22.49 -35.48 -3.58
CA ASP A 25 22.12 -35.09 -2.22
C ASP A 25 20.66 -35.47 -1.91
N ALA A 26 19.73 -35.22 -2.84
CA ALA A 26 18.33 -35.53 -2.66
C ALA A 26 17.56 -35.80 -3.96
N ALA A 27 16.61 -36.73 -3.89
CA ALA A 27 15.60 -36.90 -4.93
C ALA A 27 14.27 -36.28 -4.49
N ILE A 28 13.84 -35.21 -5.17
CA ILE A 28 12.59 -34.51 -4.83
C ILE A 28 11.43 -34.96 -5.72
N SER A 29 11.48 -34.63 -7.02
CA SER A 29 10.44 -35.02 -7.98
C SER A 29 10.79 -36.28 -8.79
N GLY A 30 12.01 -36.78 -8.66
CA GLY A 30 12.55 -37.86 -9.49
C GLY A 30 12.86 -37.47 -10.94
N ARG A 31 12.39 -36.31 -11.44
CA ARG A 31 12.57 -35.91 -12.84
C ARG A 31 14.04 -35.77 -13.24
N THR A 32 14.86 -35.11 -12.42
CA THR A 32 16.30 -34.97 -12.68
C THR A 32 16.99 -36.32 -12.80
N LEU A 33 16.67 -37.25 -11.89
CA LEU A 33 17.23 -38.60 -11.91
C LEU A 33 16.75 -39.41 -13.12
N HIS A 34 15.49 -39.25 -13.51
CA HIS A 34 14.94 -39.88 -14.71
C HIS A 34 15.64 -39.37 -15.98
N ASP A 35 15.75 -38.05 -16.16
CA ASP A 35 16.40 -37.43 -17.31
C ASP A 35 17.89 -37.83 -17.38
N LEU A 36 18.57 -37.87 -16.24
CA LEU A 36 19.95 -38.34 -16.14
C LEU A 36 20.08 -39.82 -16.51
N ARG A 37 19.18 -40.68 -16.01
CA ARG A 37 19.16 -42.12 -16.34
C ARG A 37 18.96 -42.35 -17.84
N VAL A 38 18.04 -41.61 -18.46
CA VAL A 38 17.81 -41.65 -19.92
C VAL A 38 19.07 -41.24 -20.68
N ALA A 39 19.74 -40.17 -20.25
CA ALA A 39 20.99 -39.72 -20.87
C ALA A 39 22.12 -40.76 -20.74
N LEU A 40 22.32 -41.34 -19.55
CA LEU A 40 23.33 -42.37 -19.29
C LEU A 40 23.07 -43.64 -20.10
N ASN A 41 21.81 -44.08 -20.19
CA ASN A 41 21.42 -45.20 -21.04
C ASN A 41 21.75 -44.93 -22.51
N ALA A 42 21.45 -43.73 -23.02
CA ALA A 42 21.78 -43.32 -24.38
C ALA A 42 23.30 -43.28 -24.66
N TRP A 43 24.11 -43.16 -23.61
CA TRP A 43 25.58 -43.23 -23.68
C TRP A 43 26.15 -44.65 -23.56
N GLY A 44 25.30 -45.65 -23.33
CA GLY A 44 25.68 -47.07 -23.31
C GLY A 44 25.74 -47.69 -21.91
N ALA A 45 25.28 -47.00 -20.86
CA ALA A 45 25.18 -47.59 -19.54
C ALA A 45 24.11 -48.71 -19.55
N ARG A 46 24.44 -49.87 -18.95
CA ARG A 46 23.55 -51.05 -18.86
C ARG A 46 22.98 -51.21 -17.45
N GLU A 47 23.78 -50.93 -16.44
CA GLU A 47 23.37 -50.96 -15.03
C GLU A 47 23.53 -49.57 -14.44
N ILE A 48 22.44 -48.96 -14.00
CA ILE A 48 22.45 -47.65 -13.34
C ILE A 48 21.86 -47.84 -11.95
N ARG A 49 22.68 -47.60 -10.93
CA ARG A 49 22.26 -47.51 -9.53
C ARG A 49 22.32 -46.06 -9.10
N THR A 50 21.38 -45.65 -8.26
CA THR A 50 21.37 -44.31 -7.68
C THR A 50 21.49 -44.43 -6.18
N LEU A 51 22.43 -43.71 -5.58
CA LEU A 51 22.53 -43.55 -4.13
C LEU A 51 22.26 -42.08 -3.81
N ILE A 52 21.26 -41.82 -2.98
CA ILE A 52 20.91 -40.46 -2.53
C ILE A 52 20.97 -40.34 -1.01
N ILE A 53 21.24 -39.15 -0.49
CA ILE A 53 21.19 -38.94 0.96
C ILE A 53 19.72 -38.88 1.41
N ALA A 54 18.91 -38.04 0.77
CA ALA A 54 17.50 -37.85 1.13
C ALA A 54 16.53 -38.19 -0.02
N ASN A 55 15.65 -39.15 0.20
CA ASN A 55 14.54 -39.47 -0.69
C ASN A 55 13.28 -38.72 -0.25
N ARG A 56 12.86 -37.73 -1.04
CA ARG A 56 11.60 -36.99 -0.88
C ARG A 56 10.58 -37.31 -1.97
N MET A 57 10.85 -38.32 -2.79
CA MET A 57 9.88 -38.78 -3.77
C MET A 57 8.76 -39.47 -2.99
N ARG A 58 7.53 -38.92 -3.05
CA ARG A 58 6.31 -39.53 -2.44
C ARG A 58 5.87 -40.83 -3.16
N THR A 59 6.77 -41.50 -3.86
CA THR A 59 6.51 -42.78 -4.52
C THR A 59 6.60 -43.93 -3.50
N PRO A 60 5.94 -45.07 -3.74
CA PRO A 60 6.13 -46.27 -2.94
C PRO A 60 7.63 -46.62 -2.80
N ALA A 61 8.01 -47.25 -1.68
CA ALA A 61 9.41 -47.54 -1.32
C ALA A 61 10.17 -48.41 -2.35
N GLU A 62 9.46 -48.99 -3.33
CA GLU A 62 9.98 -49.93 -4.30
C GLU A 62 10.34 -49.28 -5.66
N ALA A 63 10.93 -48.08 -5.66
CA ALA A 63 11.53 -47.57 -6.90
C ALA A 63 12.81 -48.39 -7.20
N PRO A 64 12.81 -49.28 -8.21
CA PRO A 64 13.97 -50.15 -8.44
C PRO A 64 15.22 -49.32 -8.76
N ASN A 65 16.32 -49.66 -8.07
CA ASN A 65 17.67 -49.08 -8.22
C ASN A 65 17.91 -47.70 -7.59
N ILE A 66 17.14 -47.32 -6.57
CA ILE A 66 17.41 -46.11 -5.77
C ILE A 66 17.64 -46.52 -4.32
N ASP A 67 18.90 -46.48 -3.91
CA ASP A 67 19.32 -46.62 -2.52
C ASP A 67 19.32 -45.24 -1.84
N TYR A 68 18.87 -45.17 -0.59
CA TYR A 68 18.81 -43.92 0.15
C TYR A 68 19.10 -44.10 1.64
N TYR A 69 19.68 -43.06 2.27
CA TYR A 69 19.96 -43.06 3.70
C TYR A 69 18.77 -42.59 4.55
N TRP A 70 18.02 -41.61 4.04
CA TRP A 70 16.86 -41.05 4.73
C TRP A 70 15.69 -40.89 3.76
N ARG A 71 14.49 -41.30 4.16
CA ARG A 71 13.24 -40.93 3.49
C ARG A 71 12.58 -39.82 4.28
N PHE A 72 12.20 -38.74 3.61
CA PHE A 72 11.45 -37.64 4.19
C PHE A 72 10.21 -37.37 3.33
N ASP A 73 9.10 -38.00 3.72
CA ASP A 73 7.88 -38.05 2.93
C ASP A 73 7.03 -36.79 3.17
N VAL A 74 7.50 -35.64 2.66
CA VAL A 74 6.79 -34.35 2.81
C VAL A 74 6.70 -33.67 1.45
N PRO A 75 5.51 -33.24 1.01
CA PRO A 75 5.32 -32.62 -0.29
C PRO A 75 6.15 -31.36 -0.44
N THR A 76 6.42 -31.00 -1.70
CA THR A 76 7.03 -29.72 -2.01
C THR A 76 5.99 -28.62 -1.88
N MET A 77 6.40 -27.40 -1.49
CA MET A 77 5.54 -26.21 -1.46
C MET A 77 4.99 -25.79 -2.83
N GLY A 78 5.29 -26.52 -3.91
CA GLY A 78 4.82 -26.27 -5.26
C GLY A 78 5.83 -25.56 -6.15
N ARG A 79 5.39 -25.21 -7.37
CA ARG A 79 6.13 -24.40 -8.35
C ARG A 79 5.58 -22.97 -8.35
N GLU A 80 6.21 -22.05 -9.06
CA GLU A 80 5.84 -20.62 -9.06
C GLU A 80 4.35 -20.34 -9.31
N GLY A 81 3.69 -21.12 -10.18
CA GLY A 81 2.23 -20.99 -10.43
C GLY A 81 1.31 -21.72 -9.44
N HIS A 82 1.84 -22.59 -8.58
CA HIS A 82 1.09 -23.44 -7.64
C HIS A 82 1.66 -23.40 -6.23
N CYS A 83 2.42 -22.34 -5.89
CA CYS A 83 2.99 -22.21 -4.56
C CYS A 83 2.00 -21.48 -3.65
N PRO A 84 1.45 -22.13 -2.60
CA PRO A 84 0.40 -21.53 -1.77
C PRO A 84 0.89 -20.26 -1.06
N LEU A 85 2.16 -20.21 -0.64
CA LEU A 85 2.73 -19.00 -0.04
C LEU A 85 2.94 -17.88 -1.09
N CYS A 86 3.34 -18.22 -2.32
CA CYS A 86 3.39 -17.21 -3.39
C CYS A 86 2.00 -16.68 -3.73
N ASN A 87 0.98 -17.52 -3.72
CA ASN A 87 -0.40 -17.08 -3.90
C ASN A 87 -0.85 -16.16 -2.74
N ALA A 88 -0.53 -16.51 -1.49
CA ALA A 88 -0.77 -15.65 -0.33
C ALA A 88 -0.14 -14.25 -0.50
N LEU A 89 1.10 -14.19 -0.97
CA LEU A 89 1.79 -12.93 -1.23
C LEU A 89 1.11 -12.11 -2.33
N ARG A 90 0.62 -12.77 -3.39
CA ARG A 90 -0.17 -12.12 -4.45
C ARG A 90 -1.52 -11.60 -3.94
N LEU A 91 -2.20 -12.35 -3.08
CA LEU A 91 -3.44 -11.91 -2.42
C LEU A 91 -3.17 -10.66 -1.55
N ALA A 92 -2.09 -10.69 -0.77
CA ALA A 92 -1.67 -9.56 0.04
C ALA A 92 -1.27 -8.34 -0.81
N GLU A 93 -0.59 -8.55 -1.94
CA GLU A 93 -0.25 -7.49 -2.89
C GLU A 93 -1.51 -6.84 -3.48
N ASN A 94 -2.47 -7.64 -3.93
CA ASN A 94 -3.75 -7.16 -4.44
C ASN A 94 -4.52 -6.38 -3.36
N PHE A 95 -4.60 -6.93 -2.15
CA PHE A 95 -5.26 -6.28 -1.02
C PHE A 95 -4.58 -4.97 -0.60
N SER A 96 -3.26 -4.86 -0.74
CA SER A 96 -2.53 -3.63 -0.41
C SER A 96 -3.02 -2.41 -1.22
N ARG A 97 -3.65 -2.62 -2.37
CA ARG A 97 -4.25 -1.57 -3.20
C ARG A 97 -5.55 -1.01 -2.63
N SER A 98 -6.26 -1.82 -1.83
CA SER A 98 -7.47 -1.41 -1.10
C SER A 98 -7.14 -0.69 0.21
N LEU A 99 -5.89 -0.76 0.67
CA LEU A 99 -5.42 0.00 1.82
C LEU A 99 -5.13 1.44 1.41
N VAL A 100 -5.33 2.37 2.36
CA VAL A 100 -4.87 3.75 2.20
C VAL A 100 -3.37 3.77 1.86
N ALA A 101 -3.02 4.43 0.74
CA ALA A 101 -1.66 4.49 0.25
C ALA A 101 -0.71 5.10 1.30
N ARG A 102 0.39 4.38 1.61
CA ARG A 102 1.39 4.73 2.65
C ARG A 102 0.87 4.67 4.09
N SER A 103 -0.31 4.11 4.34
CA SER A 103 -0.68 3.72 5.69
C SER A 103 0.39 2.81 6.29
N ALA A 104 0.42 2.78 7.61
CA ALA A 104 1.28 1.88 8.35
C ALA A 104 1.05 0.43 7.86
N ALA A 105 -0.22 -0.01 7.75
CA ALA A 105 -0.59 -1.32 7.23
C ALA A 105 -0.06 -1.60 5.81
N TYR A 106 -0.10 -0.62 4.91
CA TYR A 106 0.48 -0.74 3.56
C TYR A 106 1.99 -1.03 3.62
N ASN A 107 2.72 -0.32 4.49
CA ASN A 107 4.16 -0.56 4.66
C ASN A 107 4.44 -1.93 5.26
N ASP A 108 3.62 -2.42 6.20
CA ASP A 108 3.78 -3.78 6.75
C ASP A 108 3.61 -4.83 5.68
N LEU A 109 2.57 -4.74 4.85
CA LEU A 109 2.37 -5.68 3.75
C LEU A 109 3.59 -5.70 2.82
N ARG A 110 4.19 -4.53 2.55
CA ARG A 110 5.43 -4.45 1.78
C ARG A 110 6.63 -5.06 2.49
N ASP A 111 6.71 -4.97 3.80
CA ASP A 111 7.74 -5.66 4.59
C ASP A 111 7.50 -7.17 4.56
N TRP A 112 6.26 -7.64 4.68
CA TRP A 112 5.90 -9.06 4.60
C TRP A 112 6.25 -9.64 3.23
N MET A 113 5.90 -8.94 2.15
CA MET A 113 6.25 -9.32 0.78
C MET A 113 7.76 -9.45 0.60
N ARG A 114 8.56 -8.57 1.20
CA ARG A 114 10.03 -8.64 1.15
C ARG A 114 10.63 -9.73 2.04
N HIS A 115 10.00 -9.99 3.18
CA HIS A 115 10.44 -10.98 4.16
C HIS A 115 10.20 -12.41 3.64
N TRP A 116 9.01 -12.66 3.09
CA TRP A 116 8.57 -13.97 2.59
C TRP A 116 8.80 -14.18 1.09
N ALA A 117 9.40 -13.21 0.39
CA ALA A 117 9.78 -13.38 -1.01
C ALA A 117 10.71 -14.59 -1.20
N LYS A 118 10.58 -15.23 -2.37
CA LYS A 118 11.50 -16.27 -2.83
C LYS A 118 12.95 -15.78 -2.76
N VAL A 119 13.80 -16.57 -2.12
CA VAL A 119 15.25 -16.31 -2.04
C VAL A 119 16.05 -17.49 -2.55
N SER A 120 17.28 -17.21 -2.99
CA SER A 120 18.21 -18.28 -3.37
C SER A 120 18.74 -18.97 -2.13
N PRO A 121 18.65 -20.31 -2.03
CA PRO A 121 19.20 -21.06 -0.92
C PRO A 121 20.72 -20.87 -0.78
N LEU A 122 21.44 -20.56 -1.86
CA LEU A 122 22.89 -20.36 -1.84
C LEU A 122 23.35 -19.09 -1.11
N SER A 123 22.45 -18.12 -0.89
CA SER A 123 22.85 -16.76 -0.47
C SER A 123 22.11 -16.21 0.74
N ARG A 124 20.98 -16.80 1.12
CA ARG A 124 20.04 -16.26 2.13
C ARG A 124 19.29 -17.36 2.87
N TRP A 125 20.01 -18.40 3.30
CA TRP A 125 19.43 -19.52 4.06
C TRP A 125 18.96 -19.09 5.47
N ASP A 126 19.41 -17.94 5.95
CA ASP A 126 19.05 -17.32 7.22
C ASP A 126 17.66 -16.64 7.20
N LYS A 127 17.03 -16.50 6.04
CA LYS A 127 15.69 -15.90 5.93
C LYS A 127 14.57 -16.87 6.32
N GLY A 128 13.51 -16.32 6.90
CA GLY A 128 12.31 -17.04 7.31
C GLY A 128 12.19 -17.11 8.84
N LEU A 129 11.73 -18.24 9.35
CA LEU A 129 11.59 -18.48 10.79
C LEU A 129 12.83 -19.14 11.37
N ASN A 130 13.14 -18.79 12.62
CA ASN A 130 14.18 -19.44 13.38
C ASN A 130 13.59 -20.57 14.22
N PRO A 131 14.17 -21.80 14.19
CA PRO A 131 13.68 -22.90 15.00
C PRO A 131 13.62 -22.54 16.48
N MET A 132 12.47 -22.80 17.10
CA MET A 132 12.23 -22.54 18.52
C MET A 132 12.47 -23.80 19.35
N PRO A 133 12.98 -23.71 20.60
CA PRO A 133 13.04 -24.86 21.49
C PRO A 133 11.64 -25.32 21.91
N LEU A 134 11.43 -26.63 22.03
CA LEU A 134 10.21 -27.19 22.61
C LEU A 134 10.29 -27.19 24.14
N ALA A 135 9.15 -26.98 24.80
CA ALA A 135 9.06 -27.09 26.25
C ALA A 135 9.37 -28.51 26.75
N GLN A 136 9.04 -29.53 25.96
CA GLN A 136 9.31 -30.93 26.25
C GLN A 136 10.00 -31.59 25.06
N ILE A 137 11.09 -32.32 25.33
CA ILE A 137 11.75 -33.15 24.32
C ILE A 137 10.87 -34.38 24.05
N LEU A 138 10.40 -34.51 22.81
CA LEU A 138 9.62 -35.65 22.38
C LEU A 138 10.55 -36.72 21.83
N ARG A 139 10.59 -37.89 22.46
CA ARG A 139 11.38 -39.00 21.94
C ARG A 139 10.53 -39.88 21.04
N LYS A 140 10.90 -39.96 19.76
CA LYS A 140 10.17 -40.72 18.75
C LYS A 140 11.01 -41.90 18.30
N LYS A 141 10.40 -43.08 18.34
CA LYS A 141 11.07 -44.32 17.97
C LYS A 141 10.80 -44.59 16.50
N TYR A 142 11.86 -44.67 15.71
CA TYR A 142 11.81 -44.96 14.28
C TYR A 142 12.51 -46.29 13.99
N CYS A 143 12.16 -46.89 12.85
CA CYS A 143 12.69 -48.16 12.34
C CYS A 143 12.35 -49.39 13.21
N TYR A 144 11.59 -50.32 12.62
CA TYR A 144 11.38 -51.66 13.15
C TYR A 144 12.27 -52.63 12.37
N ARG A 145 13.01 -53.50 13.07
CA ARG A 145 13.48 -54.75 12.45
C ARG A 145 12.32 -55.73 12.48
N ILE A 146 12.02 -56.32 11.33
CA ILE A 146 10.95 -57.33 11.19
C ILE A 146 11.15 -58.50 12.17
N GLU A 147 12.40 -58.81 12.52
CA GLU A 147 12.76 -59.98 13.33
C GLU A 147 12.88 -59.71 14.84
N ALA A 148 12.86 -58.45 15.27
CA ALA A 148 12.99 -58.11 16.69
C ALA A 148 12.13 -56.88 16.97
N THR A 149 11.17 -57.01 17.88
CA THR A 149 10.31 -55.94 18.43
C THR A 149 11.08 -54.79 19.12
N LYS A 150 12.37 -54.65 18.85
CA LYS A 150 13.31 -53.68 19.42
C LYS A 150 13.54 -52.55 18.42
N HIS A 151 13.27 -51.33 18.85
CA HIS A 151 13.52 -50.12 18.06
C HIS A 151 15.02 -49.95 17.80
N LEU A 152 15.39 -49.67 16.56
CA LEU A 152 16.79 -49.45 16.18
C LEU A 152 17.28 -48.05 16.54
N THR A 153 16.40 -47.05 16.54
CA THR A 153 16.80 -45.66 16.76
C THR A 153 15.68 -44.86 17.42
N GLU A 154 16.03 -44.10 18.45
CA GLU A 154 15.18 -43.11 19.09
C GLU A 154 15.70 -41.72 18.72
N ILE A 155 14.87 -40.90 18.08
CA ILE A 155 15.23 -39.55 17.66
C ILE A 155 14.59 -38.55 18.64
N PRO A 156 15.38 -37.75 19.37
CA PRO A 156 14.85 -36.69 20.21
C PRO A 156 14.45 -35.48 19.36
N ILE A 157 13.18 -35.10 19.43
CA ILE A 157 12.65 -33.87 18.85
C ILE A 157 12.67 -32.80 19.94
N CYS A 158 13.55 -31.81 19.80
CA CYS A 158 13.76 -30.75 20.79
C CYS A 158 13.44 -29.33 20.26
N ARG A 159 13.10 -29.19 18.96
CA ARG A 159 12.81 -27.90 18.32
C ARG A 159 11.53 -27.94 17.48
N SER A 160 10.94 -26.77 17.24
CA SER A 160 9.72 -26.56 16.46
C SER A 160 9.83 -27.15 15.05
N THR A 161 10.92 -26.90 14.34
CA THR A 161 11.15 -27.47 13.00
C THR A 161 11.17 -29.00 12.99
N GLY A 162 11.73 -29.62 14.03
CA GLY A 162 11.70 -31.08 14.17
C GLY A 162 10.30 -31.62 14.43
N LEU A 163 9.50 -30.91 15.24
CA LEU A 163 8.10 -31.26 15.50
C LEU A 163 7.22 -31.09 14.26
N VAL A 164 7.41 -30.00 13.53
CA VAL A 164 6.73 -29.70 12.27
C VAL A 164 7.06 -30.75 11.22
N ALA A 165 8.35 -31.06 11.02
CA ALA A 165 8.80 -32.09 10.09
C ALA A 165 8.20 -33.46 10.44
N HIS A 166 8.24 -33.84 11.72
CA HIS A 166 7.63 -35.08 12.19
C HIS A 166 6.12 -35.11 11.96
N SER A 167 5.40 -34.03 12.27
CA SER A 167 3.94 -33.97 12.09
C SER A 167 3.54 -34.06 10.61
N ALA A 168 4.25 -33.33 9.74
CA ALA A 168 4.02 -33.37 8.30
C ALA A 168 4.28 -34.76 7.73
N GLU A 169 5.36 -35.43 8.16
CA GLU A 169 5.68 -36.78 7.71
C GLU A 169 4.65 -37.82 8.17
N ILE A 170 4.20 -37.75 9.44
CA ILE A 170 3.14 -38.64 9.93
C ILE A 170 1.86 -38.46 9.12
N HIS A 171 1.44 -37.22 8.86
CA HIS A 171 0.28 -36.97 8.04
C HIS A 171 0.47 -37.51 6.61
N ALA A 172 1.59 -37.21 5.95
CA ALA A 172 1.85 -37.70 4.60
C ALA A 172 1.90 -39.24 4.49
N MET A 173 2.39 -39.93 5.52
CA MET A 173 2.47 -41.39 5.54
C MET A 173 1.14 -42.07 5.87
N THR A 174 0.28 -41.43 6.67
CA THR A 174 -0.90 -42.09 7.27
C THR A 174 -2.24 -41.49 6.85
N GLY A 175 -2.24 -40.31 6.21
CA GLY A 175 -3.45 -39.53 5.92
C GLY A 175 -4.19 -39.08 7.17
N ARG A 176 -3.51 -39.02 8.34
CA ARG A 176 -4.14 -38.61 9.60
C ARG A 176 -4.12 -37.11 9.78
N ASP A 177 -5.25 -36.48 9.46
CA ASP A 177 -5.43 -35.03 9.51
C ASP A 177 -5.52 -34.49 10.95
N ASP A 178 -6.01 -35.32 11.86
CA ASP A 178 -6.19 -35.00 13.29
C ASP A 178 -4.86 -34.82 14.04
N TYR A 179 -3.79 -35.45 13.56
CA TYR A 179 -2.51 -35.47 14.26
C TYR A 179 -1.88 -34.08 14.37
N GLY A 180 -1.89 -33.31 13.29
CA GLY A 180 -1.37 -31.94 13.27
C GLY A 180 -2.12 -31.04 14.25
N LEU A 181 -3.46 -31.11 14.24
CA LEU A 181 -4.32 -30.37 15.17
C LEU A 181 -4.09 -30.78 16.63
N SER A 182 -3.94 -32.06 16.92
CA SER A 182 -3.58 -32.55 18.25
C SER A 182 -2.24 -31.95 18.71
N LYS A 183 -1.23 -31.90 17.83
CA LYS A 183 0.07 -31.31 18.17
C LYS A 183 0.01 -29.81 18.38
N ILE A 184 -0.80 -29.09 17.60
CA ILE A 184 -1.04 -27.66 17.80
C ILE A 184 -1.66 -27.40 19.19
N ARG A 185 -2.66 -28.18 19.59
CA ARG A 185 -3.34 -28.04 20.89
C ARG A 185 -2.42 -28.34 22.09
N GLU A 186 -1.43 -29.21 21.92
CA GLU A 186 -0.41 -29.50 22.95
C GLU A 186 0.58 -28.33 23.17
N GLN A 187 0.69 -27.38 22.24
CA GLN A 187 1.66 -26.28 22.33
C GLN A 187 1.06 -25.04 22.98
N THR A 188 1.71 -24.54 24.04
CA THR A 188 1.35 -23.25 24.66
C THR A 188 1.92 -22.06 23.88
N CYS A 189 3.09 -22.23 23.27
CA CYS A 189 3.78 -21.18 22.52
C CYS A 189 3.09 -20.86 21.18
N PRO A 190 2.66 -19.60 20.94
CA PRO A 190 1.93 -19.23 19.72
C PRO A 190 2.77 -19.34 18.46
N GLU A 191 4.07 -19.07 18.51
CA GLU A 191 4.99 -19.20 17.38
C GLU A 191 5.03 -20.64 16.84
N ILE A 192 5.11 -21.63 17.74
CA ILE A 192 5.13 -23.05 17.36
C ILE A 192 3.78 -23.48 16.80
N ARG A 193 2.67 -22.98 17.37
CA ARG A 193 1.32 -23.21 16.82
C ARG A 193 1.19 -22.67 15.40
N VAL A 194 1.74 -21.48 15.13
CA VAL A 194 1.80 -20.90 13.78
C VAL A 194 2.62 -21.78 12.83
N GLU A 195 3.84 -22.18 13.22
CA GLU A 195 4.67 -23.05 12.37
C GLU A 195 3.95 -24.34 11.98
N LEU A 196 3.31 -25.00 12.95
CA LEU A 196 2.56 -26.24 12.72
C LEU A 196 1.36 -25.99 11.81
N ALA A 197 0.47 -25.07 12.15
CA ALA A 197 -0.75 -24.84 11.39
C ALA A 197 -0.45 -24.32 9.97
N ALA A 198 0.50 -23.39 9.84
CA ALA A 198 0.88 -22.84 8.54
C ALA A 198 1.51 -23.92 7.65
N THR A 199 2.38 -24.77 8.19
CA THR A 199 2.98 -25.86 7.42
C THR A 199 1.92 -26.83 6.90
N HIS A 200 0.95 -27.22 7.74
CA HIS A 200 -0.08 -28.16 7.31
C HIS A 200 -0.96 -27.55 6.21
N ILE A 201 -1.43 -26.31 6.36
CA ILE A 201 -2.22 -25.63 5.31
C ILE A 201 -1.41 -25.46 4.02
N LEU A 202 -0.16 -24.97 4.10
CA LEU A 202 0.64 -24.66 2.92
C LEU A 202 1.12 -25.90 2.16
N LEU A 203 1.18 -27.06 2.81
CA LEU A 203 1.67 -28.30 2.20
C LEU A 203 0.56 -29.29 1.83
N PHE A 204 -0.52 -29.31 2.60
CA PHE A 204 -1.60 -30.32 2.50
C PHE A 204 -2.99 -29.69 2.44
N GLY A 205 -3.10 -28.37 2.28
CA GLY A 205 -4.40 -27.68 2.28
C GLY A 205 -5.39 -28.22 1.24
N ASP A 206 -4.90 -28.69 0.10
CA ASP A 206 -5.72 -29.32 -0.95
C ASP A 206 -6.09 -30.79 -0.66
N GLU A 207 -5.42 -31.43 0.31
CA GLU A 207 -5.66 -32.81 0.73
C GLU A 207 -6.68 -32.90 1.90
N PHE A 208 -6.89 -31.80 2.63
CA PHE A 208 -7.75 -31.76 3.82
C PHE A 208 -9.23 -31.52 3.54
N ASP A 209 -10.07 -32.09 4.40
CA ASP A 209 -11.48 -31.70 4.51
C ASP A 209 -11.63 -30.23 4.98
N GLN A 210 -12.74 -29.58 4.61
CA GLN A 210 -12.98 -28.16 4.93
C GLN A 210 -12.95 -27.88 6.44
N ASP A 211 -13.47 -28.80 7.26
CA ASP A 211 -13.51 -28.64 8.72
C ASP A 211 -12.10 -28.60 9.31
N VAL A 212 -11.17 -29.41 8.79
CA VAL A 212 -9.76 -29.41 9.21
C VAL A 212 -9.09 -28.09 8.82
N VAL A 213 -9.35 -27.59 7.61
CA VAL A 213 -8.81 -26.30 7.15
C VAL A 213 -9.36 -25.14 8.00
N ILE A 214 -10.65 -25.16 8.36
CA ILE A 214 -11.26 -24.17 9.27
C ILE A 214 -10.58 -24.23 10.65
N ASP A 215 -10.36 -25.42 11.21
CA ASP A 215 -9.71 -25.60 12.50
C ASP A 215 -8.26 -25.09 12.50
N LEU A 216 -7.50 -25.40 11.43
CA LEU A 216 -6.13 -24.93 11.27
C LEU A 216 -6.07 -23.40 11.09
N ALA A 217 -6.96 -22.83 10.28
CA ALA A 217 -7.07 -21.37 10.11
C ALA A 217 -7.47 -20.70 11.44
N GLY A 218 -8.37 -21.32 12.19
CA GLY A 218 -8.74 -20.91 13.53
C GLY A 218 -7.56 -20.91 14.49
N ALA A 219 -6.73 -21.95 14.48
CA ALA A 219 -5.52 -22.00 15.31
C ALA A 219 -4.51 -20.90 14.94
N LEU A 220 -4.38 -20.55 13.65
CA LEU A 220 -3.57 -19.43 13.19
C LEU A 220 -4.10 -18.09 13.72
N ILE A 221 -5.42 -17.87 13.67
CA ILE A 221 -6.07 -16.67 14.21
C ILE A 221 -5.82 -16.55 15.73
N ASP A 222 -6.06 -17.64 16.47
CA ASP A 222 -5.89 -17.68 17.92
C ASP A 222 -4.44 -17.42 18.34
N ALA A 223 -3.47 -17.95 17.58
CA ALA A 223 -2.06 -17.73 17.82
C ALA A 223 -1.62 -16.31 17.42
N ALA A 224 -2.09 -15.79 16.28
CA ALA A 224 -1.82 -14.43 15.83
C ALA A 224 -2.26 -13.38 16.86
N ALA A 225 -3.42 -13.57 17.49
CA ALA A 225 -3.91 -12.69 18.56
C ALA A 225 -2.92 -12.53 19.74
N GLN A 226 -2.05 -13.52 19.96
CA GLN A 226 -1.09 -13.58 21.07
C GLN A 226 0.31 -13.10 20.68
N LEU A 227 0.56 -12.85 19.39
CA LEU A 227 1.87 -12.46 18.88
C LEU A 227 2.08 -10.94 18.89
N PRO A 228 3.33 -10.47 19.05
CA PRO A 228 3.65 -9.04 18.91
C PRO A 228 3.28 -8.48 17.53
N SER A 229 2.92 -7.19 17.46
CA SER A 229 2.49 -6.52 16.22
C SER A 229 3.45 -6.70 15.04
N TYR A 230 4.76 -6.74 15.27
CA TYR A 230 5.80 -6.85 14.24
C TYR A 230 6.50 -8.23 14.24
N SER A 231 5.72 -9.30 14.39
CA SER A 231 6.23 -10.68 14.36
C SER A 231 6.24 -11.27 12.96
N ALA A 232 7.36 -11.91 12.56
CA ALA A 232 7.42 -12.72 11.35
C ALA A 232 6.37 -13.84 11.38
N TYR A 233 6.20 -14.51 12.52
CA TYR A 233 5.14 -15.52 12.74
C TYR A 233 3.75 -14.91 12.54
N GLY A 234 3.52 -13.69 13.04
CA GLY A 234 2.24 -12.99 12.86
C GLY A 234 1.93 -12.75 11.37
N SER A 235 2.92 -12.29 10.61
CA SER A 235 2.77 -12.12 9.16
C SER A 235 2.53 -13.44 8.41
N LEU A 236 3.22 -14.52 8.78
CA LEU A 236 3.00 -15.85 8.18
C LEU A 236 1.59 -16.36 8.47
N ALA A 237 1.12 -16.20 9.71
CA ALA A 237 -0.21 -16.61 10.10
C ALA A 237 -1.27 -15.92 9.25
N VAL A 238 -1.19 -14.60 9.10
CA VAL A 238 -2.13 -13.83 8.28
C VAL A 238 -2.06 -14.25 6.81
N LEU A 239 -0.88 -14.34 6.22
CA LEU A 239 -0.71 -14.79 4.84
C LEU A 239 -1.29 -16.18 4.63
N THR A 240 -1.08 -17.10 5.58
CA THR A 240 -1.59 -18.47 5.46
C THR A 240 -3.11 -18.55 5.64
N VAL A 241 -3.70 -17.70 6.48
CA VAL A 241 -5.16 -17.56 6.57
C VAL A 241 -5.72 -16.96 5.26
N MET A 242 -5.09 -15.94 4.67
CA MET A 242 -5.49 -15.42 3.36
C MET A 242 -5.50 -16.51 2.30
N GLN A 243 -4.47 -17.36 2.28
CA GLN A 243 -4.39 -18.52 1.40
C GLN A 243 -5.48 -19.56 1.70
N SER A 244 -5.72 -19.89 2.96
CA SER A 244 -6.70 -20.93 3.32
C SER A 244 -8.11 -20.57 2.89
N LEU A 245 -8.48 -19.28 2.89
CA LEU A 245 -9.78 -18.85 2.37
C LEU A 245 -9.99 -19.24 0.90
N THR A 246 -8.93 -19.32 0.09
CA THR A 246 -9.03 -19.78 -1.32
C THR A 246 -9.33 -21.26 -1.46
N LEU A 247 -9.11 -22.04 -0.40
CA LEU A 247 -9.38 -23.48 -0.34
C LEU A 247 -10.81 -23.78 0.18
N LEU A 248 -11.46 -22.77 0.78
CA LEU A 248 -12.74 -22.93 1.47
C LEU A 248 -13.91 -22.46 0.60
N ARG A 249 -15.06 -23.14 0.77
CA ARG A 249 -16.35 -22.65 0.26
C ARG A 249 -16.82 -21.43 1.07
N ARG A 250 -17.75 -20.66 0.52
CA ARG A 250 -18.19 -19.39 1.11
C ARG A 250 -18.76 -19.55 2.53
N GLU A 251 -19.48 -20.62 2.83
CA GLU A 251 -19.98 -20.90 4.18
C GLU A 251 -18.84 -21.14 5.17
N ALA A 252 -17.82 -21.89 4.76
CA ALA A 252 -16.63 -22.16 5.56
C ALA A 252 -15.76 -20.89 5.75
N GLN A 253 -15.62 -20.07 4.71
CA GLN A 253 -14.97 -18.76 4.81
C GLN A 253 -15.65 -17.87 5.86
N ALA A 254 -16.99 -17.86 5.90
CA ALA A 254 -17.75 -17.11 6.90
C ALA A 254 -17.51 -17.62 8.34
N GLN A 255 -17.29 -18.93 8.53
CA GLN A 255 -16.92 -19.48 9.84
C GLN A 255 -15.54 -19.01 10.30
N VAL A 256 -14.54 -19.01 9.40
CA VAL A 256 -13.20 -18.47 9.69
C VAL A 256 -13.28 -16.98 10.02
N ALA A 257 -14.06 -16.21 9.24
CA ALA A 257 -14.27 -14.79 9.48
C ALA A 257 -14.96 -14.50 10.82
N LYS A 258 -15.97 -15.30 11.18
CA LYS A 258 -16.63 -15.23 12.50
C LYS A 258 -15.64 -15.47 13.63
N LYS A 259 -14.75 -16.47 13.49
CA LYS A 259 -13.70 -16.75 14.48
C LYS A 259 -12.71 -15.59 14.62
N ALA A 260 -12.25 -15.02 13.50
CA ALA A 260 -11.42 -13.80 13.51
C ALA A 260 -12.12 -12.63 14.20
N HIS A 261 -13.41 -12.43 13.92
CA HIS A 261 -14.21 -11.39 14.57
C HIS A 261 -14.30 -11.61 16.09
N THR A 262 -14.66 -12.82 16.54
CA THR A 262 -14.73 -13.12 17.99
C THR A 262 -13.39 -12.91 18.68
N MET A 263 -12.29 -13.30 18.02
CA MET A 263 -10.98 -13.19 18.64
C MET A 263 -10.44 -11.76 18.69
N PHE A 264 -10.61 -11.00 17.61
CA PHE A 264 -10.04 -9.65 17.50
C PHE A 264 -11.00 -8.56 17.99
N GLY A 265 -12.29 -8.85 18.16
CA GLY A 265 -13.26 -7.87 18.66
C GLY A 265 -13.15 -7.58 20.16
N THR A 266 -12.49 -8.45 20.94
CA THR A 266 -12.40 -8.34 22.40
C THR A 266 -11.08 -7.76 22.91
N LEU A 267 -10.07 -7.67 22.05
CA LEU A 267 -8.71 -7.23 22.39
C LEU A 267 -8.28 -6.11 21.45
N ILE A 268 -7.36 -5.24 21.88
CA ILE A 268 -6.68 -4.35 20.93
C ILE A 268 -5.83 -5.26 20.02
N PRO A 269 -6.22 -5.46 18.75
CA PRO A 269 -5.58 -6.50 17.96
C PRO A 269 -4.17 -6.06 17.60
N PRO A 270 -3.19 -6.97 17.61
CA PRO A 270 -1.89 -6.69 17.05
C PRO A 270 -2.05 -6.29 15.57
N ARG A 271 -1.10 -5.52 15.05
CA ARG A 271 -1.25 -4.86 13.74
C ARG A 271 -1.51 -5.83 12.58
N HIS A 272 -0.88 -7.00 12.58
CA HIS A 272 -1.14 -8.04 11.58
C HIS A 272 -2.58 -8.60 11.68
N ALA A 273 -3.14 -8.71 12.88
CA ALA A 273 -4.55 -9.09 13.05
C ALA A 273 -5.50 -8.02 12.50
N GLN A 274 -5.19 -6.74 12.67
CA GLN A 274 -5.96 -5.65 12.06
C GLN A 274 -5.93 -5.74 10.53
N VAL A 275 -4.78 -6.07 9.94
CA VAL A 275 -4.63 -6.31 8.49
C VAL A 275 -5.50 -7.50 8.04
N LEU A 276 -5.52 -8.60 8.80
CA LEU A 276 -6.38 -9.75 8.50
C LEU A 276 -7.86 -9.38 8.55
N VAL A 277 -8.31 -8.67 9.59
CA VAL A 277 -9.71 -8.22 9.70
C VAL A 277 -10.05 -7.27 8.54
N ALA A 278 -9.17 -6.34 8.20
CA ALA A 278 -9.36 -5.44 7.07
C ALA A 278 -9.46 -6.23 5.75
N TYR A 279 -8.66 -7.29 5.58
CA TYR A 279 -8.78 -8.19 4.43
C TYR A 279 -10.13 -8.90 4.40
N LEU A 280 -10.61 -9.43 5.54
CA LEU A 280 -11.92 -10.07 5.63
C LEU A 280 -13.07 -9.10 5.30
N ILE A 281 -12.99 -7.85 5.75
CA ILE A 281 -13.94 -6.78 5.37
C ILE A 281 -13.86 -6.53 3.87
N GLY A 282 -12.65 -6.40 3.31
CA GLY A 282 -12.43 -6.22 1.87
C GLY A 282 -12.98 -7.35 1.01
N CYS A 283 -12.95 -8.59 1.52
CA CYS A 283 -13.57 -9.76 0.88
C CYS A 283 -15.10 -9.85 1.09
N GLY A 284 -15.72 -8.92 1.83
CA GLY A 284 -17.14 -8.98 2.17
C GLY A 284 -17.52 -10.13 3.11
N LEU A 285 -16.57 -10.65 3.90
CA LEU A 285 -16.77 -11.72 4.88
C LEU A 285 -17.01 -11.20 6.30
N ALA A 286 -16.79 -9.90 6.53
CA ALA A 286 -17.04 -9.22 7.80
C ALA A 286 -17.72 -7.86 7.54
N ASP A 287 -18.60 -7.46 8.46
CA ASP A 287 -19.33 -6.19 8.34
C ASP A 287 -18.40 -5.01 8.67
N ARG A 288 -18.36 -4.03 7.77
CA ARG A 288 -17.61 -2.78 7.92
C ARG A 288 -18.18 -1.89 9.02
N GLN A 289 -19.47 -2.01 9.33
CA GLN A 289 -20.16 -1.18 10.32
C GLN A 289 -19.98 -1.66 11.76
N ASP A 290 -19.47 -2.88 11.95
CA ASP A 290 -19.24 -3.45 13.27
C ASP A 290 -18.26 -2.61 14.08
N GLU A 291 -18.70 -2.15 15.26
CA GLU A 291 -17.91 -1.30 16.14
C GLU A 291 -16.62 -1.98 16.63
N ALA A 292 -16.66 -3.30 16.85
CA ALA A 292 -15.50 -4.07 17.29
C ALA A 292 -14.43 -4.14 16.20
N LEU A 293 -14.83 -4.05 14.93
CA LEU A 293 -13.93 -4.09 13.77
C LEU A 293 -13.56 -2.71 13.25
N ARG A 294 -14.08 -1.65 13.89
CA ARG A 294 -13.91 -0.26 13.42
C ARG A 294 -12.44 0.09 13.21
N SER A 295 -11.54 -0.35 14.11
CA SER A 295 -10.09 -0.11 14.02
C SER A 295 -9.46 -0.67 12.75
N ALA A 296 -9.84 -1.88 12.32
CA ALA A 296 -9.40 -2.50 11.08
C ALA A 296 -10.09 -1.87 9.86
N ALA A 297 -11.37 -1.52 9.96
CA ALA A 297 -12.08 -0.79 8.91
C ALA A 297 -11.43 0.59 8.62
N ARG A 298 -10.75 1.20 9.61
CA ARG A 298 -9.95 2.42 9.39
C ARG A 298 -8.81 2.22 8.40
N LEU A 299 -8.26 1.01 8.30
CA LEU A 299 -7.17 0.71 7.36
C LEU A 299 -7.65 0.78 5.90
N LEU A 300 -8.96 0.58 5.69
CA LEU A 300 -9.65 0.68 4.41
C LEU A 300 -10.25 2.08 4.16
N SER A 301 -10.28 2.94 5.18
CA SER A 301 -10.97 4.23 5.11
C SER A 301 -9.99 5.40 5.12
N THR A 302 -10.17 6.31 4.18
CA THR A 302 -9.46 7.60 4.12
C THR A 302 -9.88 8.57 5.24
N ARG A 303 -10.91 8.25 6.03
CA ARG A 303 -11.43 9.09 7.12
C ARG A 303 -10.37 9.55 8.12
N HIS A 304 -9.42 8.66 8.42
CA HIS A 304 -8.37 8.89 9.42
C HIS A 304 -7.07 9.45 8.85
N CYS A 305 -7.01 9.68 7.53
CA CYS A 305 -5.88 10.34 6.90
C CYS A 305 -5.80 11.81 7.32
N GLY A 306 -4.57 12.30 7.49
CA GLY A 306 -4.33 13.73 7.59
C GLY A 306 -4.74 14.45 6.31
N VAL A 307 -4.95 15.77 6.38
CA VAL A 307 -5.40 16.57 5.23
C VAL A 307 -4.45 16.42 4.03
N ALA A 308 -3.14 16.40 4.26
CA ALA A 308 -2.15 16.16 3.21
C ALA A 308 -2.33 14.83 2.50
N GLU A 309 -2.61 13.76 3.25
CA GLU A 309 -2.79 12.43 2.67
C GLU A 309 -4.08 12.37 1.86
N LYS A 310 -5.17 12.97 2.35
CA LYS A 310 -6.44 13.06 1.61
C LYS A 310 -6.28 13.86 0.31
N LEU A 311 -5.62 15.02 0.35
CA LEU A 311 -5.36 15.81 -0.85
C LEU A 311 -4.39 15.10 -1.80
N ARG A 312 -3.36 14.43 -1.29
CA ARG A 312 -2.44 13.64 -2.12
C ARG A 312 -3.17 12.46 -2.77
N ALA A 313 -4.08 11.81 -2.05
CA ALA A 313 -4.95 10.77 -2.59
C ALA A 313 -5.85 11.36 -3.68
N LEU A 314 -6.53 12.50 -3.44
CA LEU A 314 -7.38 13.15 -4.43
C LEU A 314 -6.60 13.52 -5.70
N PHE A 315 -5.40 14.06 -5.53
CA PHE A 315 -4.48 14.30 -6.65
C PHE A 315 -4.15 13.01 -7.37
N ARG A 316 -3.80 11.94 -6.65
CA ARG A 316 -3.50 10.61 -7.22
C ARG A 316 -4.70 9.88 -7.83
N GLU A 317 -5.89 10.35 -7.52
CA GLU A 317 -7.14 9.85 -8.09
C GLU A 317 -7.59 10.70 -9.29
N THR A 318 -6.90 11.82 -9.55
CA THR A 318 -7.18 12.68 -10.70
C THR A 318 -6.02 12.66 -11.72
N ARG A 319 -4.78 12.91 -11.28
CA ARG A 319 -3.57 13.11 -12.11
C ARG A 319 -2.27 12.64 -11.49
N SER A 320 -1.49 11.83 -12.24
CA SER A 320 -0.26 11.24 -11.73
C SER A 320 0.81 12.31 -11.58
N PRO A 321 1.93 12.02 -10.90
CA PRO A 321 3.06 12.94 -10.87
C PRO A 321 3.54 13.34 -12.28
N ARG A 322 3.22 12.55 -13.31
CA ARG A 322 3.52 12.82 -14.73
C ARG A 322 2.37 13.49 -15.49
N GLY A 323 1.23 13.75 -14.86
CA GLY A 323 0.06 14.41 -15.47
C GLY A 323 -0.94 13.47 -16.16
N ASN A 324 -0.71 12.15 -16.18
CA ASN A 324 -1.66 11.16 -16.71
C ASN A 324 -2.89 11.02 -15.79
N LEU A 325 -4.08 10.75 -16.34
CA LEU A 325 -5.26 10.36 -15.56
C LEU A 325 -4.99 9.02 -14.82
N HIS A 326 -5.47 8.88 -13.58
CA HIS A 326 -5.41 7.67 -12.72
C HIS A 326 -6.31 7.94 -11.51
N ALA A 327 -6.99 7.05 -10.77
CA ALA A 327 -6.94 5.59 -10.55
C ALA A 327 -6.73 4.69 -11.77
N GLU A 328 -5.70 3.84 -11.81
CA GLU A 328 -5.45 2.92 -12.94
C GLU A 328 -6.66 2.08 -13.40
N PRO A 329 -7.54 1.56 -12.52
CA PRO A 329 -8.66 0.72 -12.94
C PRO A 329 -9.68 1.42 -13.85
N ILE A 330 -10.02 2.68 -13.58
CA ILE A 330 -11.11 3.38 -14.29
C ILE A 330 -10.69 3.77 -15.72
N PRO A 331 -9.60 4.52 -15.98
CA PRO A 331 -9.13 4.84 -17.31
C PRO A 331 -8.71 3.60 -18.10
N HIS A 332 -8.15 2.57 -17.46
CA HIS A 332 -7.83 1.32 -18.15
C HIS A 332 -9.09 0.63 -18.65
N LEU A 333 -10.08 0.45 -17.78
CA LEU A 333 -11.37 -0.12 -18.17
C LEU A 333 -12.05 0.75 -19.23
N LEU A 334 -12.05 2.08 -19.06
CA LEU A 334 -12.63 3.01 -20.02
C LEU A 334 -11.98 2.89 -21.41
N ASP A 335 -10.65 2.82 -21.49
CA ASP A 335 -9.91 2.64 -22.74
C ASP A 335 -10.26 1.32 -23.43
N ARG A 336 -10.33 0.21 -22.67
CA ARG A 336 -10.76 -1.09 -23.20
C ARG A 336 -12.20 -1.06 -23.69
N LEU A 337 -13.11 -0.50 -22.89
CA LEU A 337 -14.51 -0.35 -23.25
C LEU A 337 -14.66 0.50 -24.51
N GLN A 338 -13.86 1.55 -24.70
CA GLN A 338 -13.91 2.38 -25.91
C GLN A 338 -13.31 1.70 -27.15
N LYS A 339 -12.32 0.82 -26.99
CA LYS A 339 -11.64 0.10 -28.08
C LYS A 339 -12.30 -1.20 -28.51
N ASP A 340 -13.53 -1.44 -28.06
CA ASP A 340 -14.25 -2.69 -28.27
C ASP A 340 -13.51 -3.96 -27.74
N LEU A 341 -12.62 -3.82 -26.74
CA LEU A 341 -11.86 -4.94 -26.21
C LEU A 341 -12.69 -5.73 -25.19
N ALA A 342 -12.52 -7.06 -25.18
CA ALA A 342 -13.10 -7.94 -24.17
C ALA A 342 -12.59 -7.54 -22.78
N CYS A 343 -13.46 -7.55 -21.77
CA CYS A 343 -13.09 -7.28 -20.37
C CYS A 343 -13.53 -8.46 -19.52
N ASP A 344 -12.71 -8.85 -18.55
CA ASP A 344 -13.07 -9.92 -17.60
C ASP A 344 -13.80 -9.38 -16.37
N ALA A 345 -14.42 -10.27 -15.59
CA ALA A 345 -15.13 -9.92 -14.36
C ALA A 345 -14.22 -9.20 -13.35
N ASP A 346 -12.93 -9.57 -13.30
CA ASP A 346 -11.95 -8.99 -12.38
C ASP A 346 -11.63 -7.54 -12.74
N GLU A 347 -11.64 -7.16 -14.03
CA GLU A 347 -11.50 -5.77 -14.48
C GLU A 347 -12.66 -4.90 -14.03
N PHE A 348 -13.89 -5.39 -14.15
CA PHE A 348 -15.08 -4.68 -13.65
C PHE A 348 -15.04 -4.52 -12.14
N MET A 349 -14.72 -5.58 -11.39
CA MET A 349 -14.63 -5.52 -9.93
C MET A 349 -13.54 -4.56 -9.46
N ARG A 350 -12.37 -4.52 -10.11
CA ARG A 350 -11.32 -3.53 -9.82
C ARG A 350 -11.79 -2.09 -10.04
N ALA A 351 -12.63 -1.85 -11.04
CA ALA A 351 -13.22 -0.53 -11.26
C ALA A 351 -14.28 -0.19 -10.19
N VAL A 352 -15.10 -1.15 -9.76
CA VAL A 352 -16.04 -0.97 -8.63
C VAL A 352 -15.29 -0.56 -7.37
N ASP A 353 -14.23 -1.29 -7.01
CA ASP A 353 -13.42 -0.99 -5.82
C ASP A 353 -12.82 0.41 -5.90
N SER A 354 -12.35 0.81 -7.09
CA SER A 354 -11.81 2.15 -7.33
C SER A 354 -12.89 3.23 -7.17
N VAL A 355 -14.09 3.04 -7.72
CA VAL A 355 -15.21 3.98 -7.56
C VAL A 355 -15.64 4.09 -6.09
N SER A 356 -15.69 2.98 -5.36
CA SER A 356 -15.98 2.97 -3.93
C SER A 356 -14.92 3.72 -3.12
N ALA A 357 -13.64 3.54 -3.43
CA ALA A 357 -12.54 4.26 -2.78
C ALA A 357 -12.62 5.78 -3.04
N LEU A 358 -12.99 6.19 -4.26
CA LEU A 358 -13.23 7.60 -4.60
C LEU A 358 -14.39 8.19 -3.79
N ARG A 359 -15.49 7.45 -3.69
CA ARG A 359 -16.67 7.85 -2.90
C ARG A 359 -16.25 8.11 -1.45
N ASP A 360 -15.55 7.16 -0.83
CA ASP A 360 -15.07 7.26 0.55
C ASP A 360 -14.12 8.47 0.73
N LEU A 361 -13.18 8.65 -0.20
CA LEU A 361 -12.24 9.79 -0.18
C LEU A 361 -12.97 11.14 -0.20
N VAL A 362 -13.90 11.33 -1.13
CA VAL A 362 -14.60 12.61 -1.29
C VAL A 362 -15.64 12.84 -0.19
N GLN A 363 -16.24 11.77 0.34
CA GLN A 363 -17.09 11.88 1.52
C GLN A 363 -16.32 12.44 2.73
N GLU A 364 -15.03 12.16 2.84
CA GLU A 364 -14.17 12.56 3.96
C GLU A 364 -13.40 13.87 3.75
N LEU A 365 -13.52 14.48 2.56
CA LEU A 365 -13.02 15.83 2.27
C LEU A 365 -14.05 16.87 2.71
N GLY A 366 -13.76 17.51 3.85
CA GLY A 366 -14.61 18.54 4.43
C GLY A 366 -14.75 19.79 3.56
N THR A 367 -15.88 20.49 3.71
CA THR A 367 -16.18 21.75 2.99
C THR A 367 -15.24 22.88 3.41
N ASP A 368 -14.64 22.78 4.59
CA ASP A 368 -13.62 23.68 5.14
C ASP A 368 -12.29 23.61 4.37
N LEU A 369 -12.04 22.51 3.66
CA LEU A 369 -10.86 22.33 2.81
C LEU A 369 -11.05 22.85 1.38
N ALA A 370 -12.26 23.23 0.98
CA ALA A 370 -12.51 23.79 -0.34
C ALA A 370 -11.93 25.22 -0.44
N ARG A 371 -11.51 25.59 -1.64
CA ARG A 371 -11.04 26.94 -2.00
C ARG A 371 -12.16 27.96 -1.80
N CYS A 372 -11.79 29.16 -1.37
CA CYS A 372 -12.67 30.33 -1.44
C CYS A 372 -12.48 31.06 -2.78
N GLY A 373 -13.55 31.27 -3.56
CA GLY A 373 -13.56 32.07 -4.82
C GLY A 373 -13.74 31.20 -6.08
N HIS A 374 -14.69 31.45 -6.98
CA HIS A 374 -15.31 32.72 -7.42
C HIS A 374 -16.80 32.90 -7.07
N ALA A 375 -17.19 34.17 -6.91
CA ALA A 375 -18.51 34.75 -6.64
C ALA A 375 -19.05 34.59 -5.20
N GLU A 376 -19.27 35.75 -4.58
CA GLU A 376 -19.61 35.97 -3.16
C GLU A 376 -21.02 35.50 -2.74
N ASN A 377 -21.70 34.70 -3.57
CA ASN A 377 -23.00 34.14 -3.24
C ASN A 377 -22.90 32.60 -3.14
N SER A 378 -22.29 32.15 -2.04
CA SER A 378 -22.21 30.76 -1.52
C SER A 378 -21.20 29.78 -2.16
N PRO A 379 -19.90 29.90 -1.84
CA PRO A 379 -18.88 28.89 -2.17
C PRO A 379 -19.17 27.50 -1.58
N THR A 380 -19.87 27.46 -0.44
CA THR A 380 -20.20 26.23 0.29
C THR A 380 -21.24 25.40 -0.45
N SER A 381 -22.19 26.04 -1.15
CA SER A 381 -23.21 25.31 -1.91
C SER A 381 -22.60 24.69 -3.16
N THR A 382 -21.70 25.38 -3.87
CA THR A 382 -21.09 24.84 -5.11
C THR A 382 -20.21 23.62 -4.86
N TYR A 383 -19.41 23.57 -3.79
CA TYR A 383 -18.65 22.36 -3.47
C TYR A 383 -19.56 21.23 -2.98
N ALA A 384 -20.54 21.53 -2.11
CA ALA A 384 -21.48 20.53 -1.61
C ALA A 384 -22.28 19.88 -2.76
N GLU A 385 -22.76 20.68 -3.71
CA GLU A 385 -23.46 20.24 -4.93
C GLU A 385 -22.55 19.37 -5.82
N ARG A 386 -21.30 19.80 -6.05
CA ARG A 386 -20.33 19.00 -6.81
C ARG A 386 -20.02 17.67 -6.12
N ARG A 387 -19.93 17.68 -4.79
CA ARG A 387 -19.67 16.48 -3.98
C ARG A 387 -20.83 15.53 -4.08
N GLU A 388 -22.06 15.99 -3.87
CA GLU A 388 -23.27 15.18 -4.02
C GLU A 388 -23.40 14.64 -5.45
N GLY A 389 -23.12 15.47 -6.47
CA GLY A 389 -23.09 15.07 -7.87
C GLY A 389 -22.10 13.94 -8.15
N LEU A 390 -20.87 14.01 -7.60
CA LEU A 390 -19.88 12.94 -7.71
C LEU A 390 -20.34 11.67 -6.99
N LEU A 391 -20.84 11.78 -5.75
CA LEU A 391 -21.33 10.61 -4.99
C LEU A 391 -22.43 9.87 -5.76
N LYS A 392 -23.37 10.62 -6.35
CA LYS A 392 -24.41 10.06 -7.23
C LYS A 392 -23.81 9.37 -8.46
N CYS A 393 -22.83 10.00 -9.12
CA CYS A 393 -22.14 9.39 -10.26
C CYS A 393 -21.42 8.09 -9.87
N CYS A 394 -20.81 8.03 -8.68
CA CYS A 394 -20.19 6.82 -8.14
C CYS A 394 -21.23 5.71 -7.94
N ASP A 395 -22.35 6.00 -7.27
CA ASP A 395 -23.40 5.00 -7.02
C ASP A 395 -24.02 4.46 -8.31
N GLU A 396 -24.21 5.33 -9.32
CA GLU A 396 -24.68 4.92 -10.65
C GLU A 396 -23.65 4.08 -11.40
N ALA A 397 -22.36 4.42 -11.32
CA ALA A 397 -21.29 3.66 -11.94
C ALA A 397 -21.14 2.27 -11.29
N GLU A 398 -21.13 2.18 -9.96
CA GLU A 398 -21.05 0.91 -9.22
C GLU A 398 -22.17 -0.05 -9.64
N LYS A 399 -23.43 0.44 -9.68
CA LYS A 399 -24.58 -0.37 -10.09
C LYS A 399 -24.42 -0.95 -11.50
N VAL A 400 -23.96 -0.14 -12.45
CA VAL A 400 -23.77 -0.58 -13.85
C VAL A 400 -22.61 -1.58 -13.96
N LEU A 401 -21.49 -1.33 -13.28
CA LEU A 401 -20.33 -2.21 -13.30
C LEU A 401 -20.62 -3.57 -12.66
N ILE A 402 -21.33 -3.60 -11.52
CA ILE A 402 -21.76 -4.86 -10.87
C ILE A 402 -22.71 -5.64 -11.80
N GLY A 403 -23.60 -4.94 -12.52
CA GLY A 403 -24.46 -5.55 -13.52
C GLY A 403 -23.68 -6.25 -14.65
N LEU A 404 -22.55 -5.68 -15.07
CA LEU A 404 -21.68 -6.22 -16.12
C LEU A 404 -20.86 -7.44 -15.69
N VAL A 405 -20.73 -7.70 -14.39
CA VAL A 405 -20.12 -8.94 -13.88
C VAL A 405 -21.04 -10.16 -14.11
N ASN A 406 -22.34 -9.94 -14.31
CA ASN A 406 -23.29 -11.01 -14.58
C ASN A 406 -23.13 -11.54 -16.03
N PRO A 407 -22.87 -12.85 -16.24
CA PRO A 407 -22.68 -13.42 -17.57
C PRO A 407 -23.90 -13.31 -18.50
N ASN A 408 -25.09 -12.97 -17.97
CA ASN A 408 -26.32 -12.83 -18.74
C ASN A 408 -26.68 -11.37 -19.10
N ALA A 409 -25.81 -10.39 -18.81
CA ALA A 409 -26.10 -8.99 -19.09
C ALA A 409 -26.10 -8.68 -20.60
N ASP A 410 -26.99 -7.78 -21.05
CA ASP A 410 -26.91 -7.20 -22.39
C ASP A 410 -25.65 -6.32 -22.49
N VAL A 411 -24.59 -6.92 -23.04
CA VAL A 411 -23.24 -6.38 -23.05
C VAL A 411 -23.17 -5.04 -23.80
N SER A 412 -23.95 -4.85 -24.88
CA SER A 412 -23.82 -3.67 -25.74
C SER A 412 -24.39 -2.41 -25.07
N ALA A 413 -25.63 -2.48 -24.59
CA ALA A 413 -26.27 -1.36 -23.91
C ALA A 413 -25.61 -1.05 -22.57
N ALA A 414 -25.27 -2.08 -21.79
CA ALA A 414 -24.61 -1.92 -20.50
C ALA A 414 -23.19 -1.34 -20.63
N ARG A 415 -22.46 -1.71 -21.69
CA ARG A 415 -21.14 -1.13 -22.00
C ARG A 415 -21.21 0.38 -22.25
N GLN A 416 -22.13 0.82 -23.11
CA GLN A 416 -22.25 2.25 -23.41
C GLN A 416 -22.65 3.05 -22.17
N SER A 417 -23.54 2.48 -21.34
CA SER A 417 -23.88 3.04 -20.04
C SER A 417 -22.65 3.13 -19.12
N ALA A 418 -21.83 2.07 -19.02
CA ALA A 418 -20.61 2.08 -18.21
C ALA A 418 -19.62 3.15 -18.66
N ILE A 419 -19.37 3.29 -19.97
CA ILE A 419 -18.51 4.35 -20.54
C ILE A 419 -19.02 5.73 -20.12
N GLN A 420 -20.33 5.98 -20.24
CA GLN A 420 -20.92 7.27 -19.89
C GLN A 420 -20.78 7.56 -18.39
N ARG A 421 -21.08 6.59 -17.52
CA ARG A 421 -21.00 6.78 -16.06
C ARG A 421 -19.56 6.95 -15.58
N LEU A 422 -18.62 6.17 -16.10
CA LEU A 422 -17.19 6.33 -15.77
C LEU A 422 -16.65 7.70 -16.21
N LYS A 423 -17.02 8.19 -17.40
CA LYS A 423 -16.68 9.56 -17.83
C LYS A 423 -17.29 10.62 -16.92
N ALA A 424 -18.53 10.43 -16.47
CA ALA A 424 -19.18 11.33 -15.53
C ALA A 424 -18.44 11.36 -14.17
N VAL A 425 -18.03 10.19 -13.66
CA VAL A 425 -17.19 10.09 -12.46
C VAL A 425 -15.87 10.84 -12.64
N THR A 426 -15.14 10.62 -13.73
CA THR A 426 -13.87 11.32 -13.99
C THR A 426 -14.05 12.85 -14.08
N SER A 427 -15.08 13.31 -14.79
CA SER A 427 -15.36 14.75 -14.92
C SER A 427 -15.78 15.39 -13.60
N ALA A 428 -16.63 14.72 -12.82
CA ALA A 428 -17.04 15.22 -11.51
C ALA A 428 -15.88 15.22 -10.50
N LEU A 429 -14.98 14.24 -10.58
CA LEU A 429 -13.77 14.18 -9.78
C LEU A 429 -12.81 15.32 -10.11
N GLU A 430 -12.59 15.63 -11.39
CA GLU A 430 -11.82 16.82 -11.79
C GLU A 430 -12.43 18.11 -11.23
N ALA A 431 -13.76 18.25 -11.27
CA ALA A 431 -14.45 19.41 -10.71
C ALA A 431 -14.30 19.54 -9.18
N ILE A 432 -14.19 18.41 -8.45
CA ILE A 432 -13.87 18.37 -7.02
C ILE A 432 -12.41 18.73 -6.79
N ALA A 433 -11.49 18.19 -7.59
CA ALA A 433 -10.08 18.50 -7.47
C ALA A 433 -9.80 19.98 -7.74
N ASP A 434 -10.48 20.60 -8.70
CA ASP A 434 -10.41 22.05 -8.97
C ASP A 434 -10.92 22.91 -7.79
N CYS A 435 -11.74 22.35 -6.90
CA CYS A 435 -12.14 23.01 -5.66
C CYS A 435 -11.04 22.99 -4.58
N HIS A 436 -10.03 22.12 -4.69
CA HIS A 436 -8.97 22.01 -3.68
C HIS A 436 -7.59 22.45 -4.19
N PHE A 437 -7.39 22.50 -5.49
CA PHE A 437 -6.10 22.80 -6.12
C PHE A 437 -6.16 24.00 -7.06
N LEU A 438 -5.08 24.77 -7.09
CA LEU A 438 -4.74 25.65 -8.20
C LEU A 438 -3.88 24.88 -9.20
N ARG A 439 -4.31 24.86 -10.46
CA ARG A 439 -3.63 24.15 -11.54
C ARG A 439 -2.83 25.11 -12.38
N ILE A 440 -1.57 24.77 -12.60
CA ILE A 440 -0.65 25.50 -13.46
C ILE A 440 -0.29 24.60 -14.63
N ASP A 441 -0.74 24.95 -15.83
CA ASP A 441 -0.39 24.24 -17.05
C ASP A 441 1.07 24.53 -17.41
N CYS A 442 1.92 23.51 -17.37
CA CYS A 442 3.36 23.60 -17.63
C CYS A 442 3.71 23.61 -19.12
N LYS A 443 2.75 23.77 -20.03
CA LYS A 443 2.99 23.98 -21.46
C LYS A 443 2.56 25.36 -21.96
N ASN A 444 1.67 26.07 -21.25
CA ASN A 444 1.13 27.34 -21.70
C ASN A 444 2.02 28.55 -21.34
N GLU A 445 2.20 29.55 -22.21
CA GLU A 445 3.00 30.76 -21.91
C GLU A 445 2.37 31.63 -20.81
N TYR A 446 1.05 31.53 -20.59
CA TYR A 446 0.30 32.30 -19.58
C TYR A 446 0.41 31.77 -18.13
N ARG A 447 1.40 30.90 -17.84
CA ARG A 447 1.63 30.27 -16.52
C ARG A 447 1.67 31.25 -15.34
N TYR A 448 2.21 32.45 -15.58
CA TYR A 448 2.41 33.48 -14.56
C TYR A 448 1.11 34.07 -14.03
N HIS A 449 0.03 33.99 -14.80
CA HIS A 449 -1.20 34.69 -14.45
C HIS A 449 -2.10 33.90 -13.52
N VAL A 450 -2.09 32.56 -13.52
CA VAL A 450 -3.08 31.80 -12.73
C VAL A 450 -2.89 31.95 -11.22
N PHE A 451 -1.65 31.79 -10.74
CA PHE A 451 -1.37 31.93 -9.31
C PHE A 451 -1.33 33.41 -8.89
N LYS A 452 -0.82 34.27 -9.77
CA LYS A 452 -0.84 35.73 -9.57
C LYS A 452 -2.28 36.25 -9.53
N SER A 453 -3.18 35.81 -10.41
CA SER A 453 -4.58 36.23 -10.42
C SER A 453 -5.28 35.78 -9.14
N ALA A 454 -5.05 34.54 -8.69
CA ALA A 454 -5.60 34.08 -7.43
C ALA A 454 -5.14 34.94 -6.23
N LEU A 455 -3.89 35.41 -6.23
CA LEU A 455 -3.40 36.35 -5.23
C LEU A 455 -3.96 37.76 -5.40
N VAL A 456 -4.06 38.27 -6.63
CA VAL A 456 -4.67 39.57 -6.93
C VAL A 456 -6.13 39.59 -6.49
N ASP A 457 -6.90 38.55 -6.80
CA ASP A 457 -8.29 38.39 -6.39
C ASP A 457 -8.40 38.33 -4.86
N LEU A 458 -7.47 37.64 -4.20
CA LEU A 458 -7.42 37.59 -2.73
C LEU A 458 -7.13 38.98 -2.14
N VAL A 459 -6.18 39.72 -2.70
CA VAL A 459 -5.87 41.10 -2.30
C VAL A 459 -7.06 42.02 -2.55
N ALA A 460 -7.74 41.89 -3.69
CA ALA A 460 -8.95 42.65 -4.00
C ALA A 460 -10.10 42.31 -3.04
N SER A 461 -10.22 41.06 -2.59
CA SER A 461 -11.22 40.63 -1.60
C SER A 461 -11.01 41.21 -0.20
N LEU A 462 -9.86 41.85 0.07
CA LEU A 462 -9.65 42.64 1.28
C LEU A 462 -10.31 44.03 1.20
N GLY A 463 -11.07 44.32 0.14
CA GLY A 463 -11.57 45.60 -0.38
C GLY A 463 -12.13 46.66 0.58
N ASP A 464 -12.16 46.40 1.88
CA ASP A 464 -12.24 47.42 2.91
C ASP A 464 -11.00 47.39 3.82
N TRP A 465 -9.95 48.11 3.42
CA TRP A 465 -8.78 48.36 4.28
C TRP A 465 -9.14 49.04 5.60
N GLN A 466 -10.29 49.74 5.70
CA GLN A 466 -10.76 50.34 6.95
C GLN A 466 -11.11 49.26 7.96
N SER A 467 -11.76 48.16 7.54
CA SER A 467 -12.01 47.00 8.40
C SER A 467 -10.72 46.37 8.92
N ALA A 468 -9.67 46.32 8.08
CA ALA A 468 -8.36 45.80 8.48
C ALA A 468 -7.59 46.74 9.43
N CYS A 469 -7.89 48.05 9.39
CA CYS A 469 -7.34 49.08 10.29
C CYS A 469 -8.17 49.26 11.58
N ALA A 470 -9.42 48.80 11.62
CA ALA A 470 -10.32 49.02 12.74
C ALA A 470 -9.74 48.48 14.07
N GLY A 471 -9.66 49.35 15.08
CA GLY A 471 -9.12 49.01 16.40
C GLY A 471 -7.60 48.91 16.47
N LYS A 472 -6.87 49.30 15.42
CA LYS A 472 -5.40 49.37 15.40
C LYS A 472 -4.95 50.84 15.37
N ASP A 473 -3.86 51.14 16.07
CA ASP A 473 -3.21 52.44 16.05
C ASP A 473 -2.35 52.60 14.78
N VAL A 474 -3.01 52.65 13.62
CA VAL A 474 -2.39 52.75 12.30
C VAL A 474 -3.06 53.83 11.48
N VAL A 475 -2.29 54.46 10.58
CA VAL A 475 -2.82 55.46 9.65
C VAL A 475 -3.89 54.80 8.76
N GLN A 476 -5.10 55.34 8.84
CA GLN A 476 -6.21 54.94 7.96
C GLN A 476 -5.91 55.46 6.55
N GLY A 477 -5.95 54.55 5.57
CA GLY A 477 -5.71 54.88 4.18
C GLY A 477 -5.71 53.62 3.32
N GLU A 478 -5.95 53.81 2.01
CA GLU A 478 -5.77 52.74 1.05
C GLU A 478 -4.30 52.29 1.03
N ARG A 479 -4.08 50.98 0.95
CA ARG A 479 -2.74 50.39 0.88
C ARG A 479 -2.46 49.92 -0.52
N VAL A 480 -1.28 50.27 -1.02
CA VAL A 480 -0.82 49.88 -2.36
C VAL A 480 -0.07 48.56 -2.27
N VAL A 481 -0.63 47.51 -2.86
CA VAL A 481 0.02 46.20 -2.97
C VAL A 481 0.47 46.00 -4.42
N LYS A 482 1.76 45.69 -4.63
CA LYS A 482 2.32 45.42 -5.96
C LYS A 482 3.01 44.06 -6.03
N PHE A 483 3.13 43.54 -7.25
CA PHE A 483 3.83 42.29 -7.52
C PHE A 483 5.19 42.57 -8.17
N SER A 484 6.25 41.95 -7.64
CA SER A 484 7.60 42.09 -8.17
C SER A 484 7.73 41.53 -9.58
N ALA A 485 8.46 42.26 -10.42
CA ALA A 485 8.82 41.84 -11.78
C ALA A 485 9.77 40.63 -11.79
N THR A 486 10.49 40.38 -10.68
CA THR A 486 11.45 39.28 -10.53
C THR A 486 10.82 37.92 -10.19
N SER A 487 9.50 37.77 -10.38
CA SER A 487 8.82 36.49 -10.21
C SER A 487 9.34 35.48 -11.23
N GLY A 488 10.35 34.71 -10.83
CA GLY A 488 11.08 33.76 -11.68
C GLY A 488 10.49 32.35 -11.64
N LEU A 489 10.58 31.65 -12.77
CA LEU A 489 10.40 30.20 -12.80
C LEU A 489 11.71 29.54 -12.37
N SER A 490 11.65 28.50 -11.54
CA SER A 490 12.67 27.45 -11.61
C SER A 490 12.66 26.91 -13.04
N PRO A 491 13.81 26.80 -13.71
CA PRO A 491 13.88 26.33 -15.09
C PRO A 491 13.44 24.86 -15.29
N SER A 492 13.16 24.09 -14.23
CA SER A 492 12.75 22.68 -14.38
C SER A 492 11.52 22.29 -13.56
N PHE A 493 10.34 22.39 -14.17
CA PHE A 493 9.21 21.50 -13.81
C PHE A 493 9.42 20.06 -14.35
N GLY A 494 10.58 19.78 -14.95
CA GLY A 494 10.88 18.53 -15.64
C GLY A 494 9.89 18.26 -16.77
N ASP A 495 9.45 17.00 -16.88
CA ASP A 495 8.48 16.55 -17.89
C ASP A 495 7.01 16.73 -17.45
N ALA A 496 6.75 17.47 -16.37
CA ALA A 496 5.39 17.63 -15.86
C ALA A 496 4.52 18.43 -16.84
N VAL A 497 3.31 17.92 -17.14
CA VAL A 497 2.33 18.63 -17.97
C VAL A 497 1.59 19.72 -17.19
N SER A 498 1.37 19.50 -15.90
CA SER A 498 0.72 20.47 -15.02
C SER A 498 1.17 20.30 -13.58
N VAL A 499 1.30 21.40 -12.84
CA VAL A 499 1.55 21.41 -11.40
C VAL A 499 0.27 21.77 -10.66
N TRP A 500 0.00 21.09 -9.56
CA TRP A 500 -1.20 21.29 -8.75
C TRP A 500 -0.76 21.77 -7.37
N ILE A 501 -1.21 22.95 -6.96
CA ILE A 501 -0.88 23.57 -5.68
C ILE A 501 -2.12 23.48 -4.79
N PRO A 502 -2.06 22.86 -3.60
CA PRO A 502 -3.15 22.90 -2.64
C PRO A 502 -3.52 24.35 -2.34
N TRP A 503 -4.79 24.69 -2.45
CA TRP A 503 -5.26 26.06 -2.24
C TRP A 503 -6.61 26.05 -1.54
N ASN A 504 -6.58 25.69 -0.27
CA ASN A 504 -7.76 25.61 0.58
C ASN A 504 -8.02 26.93 1.34
N ARG A 505 -9.15 27.00 2.04
CA ARG A 505 -9.53 28.14 2.88
C ARG A 505 -8.47 28.49 3.93
N ALA A 506 -7.79 27.52 4.52
CA ALA A 506 -6.76 27.75 5.53
C ALA A 506 -5.56 28.51 4.93
N ILE A 507 -5.08 28.08 3.76
CA ILE A 507 -4.01 28.77 3.02
C ILE A 507 -4.47 30.18 2.63
N CYS A 508 -5.68 30.32 2.09
CA CYS A 508 -6.22 31.64 1.75
C CYS A 508 -6.27 32.57 2.96
N ALA A 509 -6.67 32.06 4.13
CA ALA A 509 -6.71 32.84 5.37
C ALA A 509 -5.31 33.24 5.84
N ILE A 510 -4.32 32.35 5.75
CA ILE A 510 -2.92 32.68 6.09
C ILE A 510 -2.40 33.80 5.20
N VAL A 511 -2.57 33.67 3.88
CA VAL A 511 -2.11 34.70 2.92
C VAL A 511 -2.86 36.01 3.16
N ARG A 512 -4.18 35.95 3.37
CA ARG A 512 -5.01 37.13 3.65
C ARG A 512 -4.56 37.85 4.93
N ASP A 513 -4.33 37.12 6.01
CA ASP A 513 -3.88 37.69 7.28
C ASP A 513 -2.50 38.37 7.12
N LEU A 514 -1.58 37.74 6.38
CA LEU A 514 -0.26 38.30 6.11
C LEU A 514 -0.31 39.53 5.19
N VAL A 515 -1.18 39.55 4.18
CA VAL A 515 -1.42 40.73 3.35
C VAL A 515 -2.11 41.84 4.16
N ALA A 516 -3.05 41.51 5.04
CA ALA A 516 -3.73 42.50 5.90
C ALA A 516 -2.76 43.19 6.87
N ASN A 517 -1.61 42.58 7.18
CA ASN A 517 -0.55 43.23 7.97
C ASN A 517 0.13 44.39 7.25
N THR A 518 -0.16 44.63 5.96
CA THR A 518 0.28 45.82 5.23
C THR A 518 -0.14 47.13 5.90
N VAL A 519 -1.22 47.13 6.69
CA VAL A 519 -1.64 48.31 7.46
C VAL A 519 -0.59 48.81 8.45
N TRP A 520 0.36 47.95 8.84
CA TRP A 520 1.48 48.29 9.71
C TRP A 520 2.71 48.81 8.96
N ALA A 521 2.65 48.92 7.62
CA ALA A 521 3.73 49.49 6.84
C ALA A 521 3.97 50.95 7.25
N SER A 522 5.20 51.27 7.68
CA SER A 522 5.53 52.62 8.15
C SER A 522 5.69 53.62 7.02
N LYS A 523 6.06 53.14 5.82
CA LYS A 523 6.12 53.90 4.57
C LYS A 523 6.09 52.96 3.38
N GLN A 524 5.79 53.50 2.20
CA GLN A 524 6.00 52.77 0.95
C GLN A 524 7.49 52.57 0.69
N THR A 525 7.83 51.48 0.02
CA THR A 525 9.20 51.12 -0.37
C THR A 525 9.28 50.72 -1.82
N THR A 526 10.46 50.82 -2.41
CA THR A 526 10.79 50.20 -3.70
C THR A 526 10.81 48.68 -3.57
N ASP A 527 10.75 47.98 -4.71
CA ASP A 527 10.79 46.52 -4.77
C ASP A 527 12.08 45.99 -4.12
N PRO A 528 12.00 45.23 -3.01
CA PRO A 528 13.19 44.74 -2.31
C PRO A 528 13.94 43.65 -3.09
N TRP A 529 13.33 43.10 -4.15
CA TRP A 529 13.91 42.07 -4.99
C TRP A 529 14.36 42.57 -6.36
N ASP A 530 13.93 43.77 -6.75
CA ASP A 530 14.34 44.44 -7.99
C ASP A 530 14.91 45.84 -7.70
N PRO A 531 16.23 45.96 -7.49
CA PRO A 531 16.88 47.24 -7.24
C PRO A 531 16.70 48.27 -8.37
N ALA A 532 16.33 47.84 -9.58
CA ALA A 532 16.10 48.72 -10.72
C ALA A 532 14.68 49.33 -10.73
N SER A 533 13.74 48.77 -9.96
CA SER A 533 12.37 49.26 -9.88
C SER A 533 12.28 50.58 -9.12
N LEU A 534 11.77 51.61 -9.80
CA LEU A 534 11.47 52.91 -9.19
C LEU A 534 10.06 53.00 -8.61
N GLU A 535 9.24 51.97 -8.82
CA GLU A 535 7.89 51.93 -8.29
C GLU A 535 7.90 51.76 -6.77
N THR A 536 6.93 52.36 -6.07
CA THR A 536 6.74 52.19 -4.63
C THR A 536 5.42 51.47 -4.31
N ALA A 537 5.40 50.74 -3.20
CA ALA A 537 4.23 50.07 -2.66
C ALA A 537 4.30 49.96 -1.13
N ASP A 538 3.15 49.83 -0.47
CA ASP A 538 3.06 49.50 0.96
C ASP A 538 3.42 48.02 1.20
N LEU A 539 3.13 47.14 0.24
CA LEU A 539 3.52 45.73 0.25
C LEU A 539 3.96 45.27 -1.14
N TRP A 540 5.09 44.57 -1.19
CA TRP A 540 5.53 43.83 -2.36
C TRP A 540 5.26 42.34 -2.19
N ALA A 541 4.72 41.71 -3.24
CA ALA A 541 4.54 40.27 -3.34
C ALA A 541 5.39 39.70 -4.47
N ARG A 542 6.08 38.59 -4.23
CA ARG A 542 6.84 37.83 -5.24
C ARG A 542 6.45 36.37 -5.18
N ILE A 543 6.29 35.75 -6.34
CA ILE A 543 5.99 34.32 -6.44
C ILE A 543 7.21 33.63 -7.02
N GLU A 544 7.71 32.62 -6.34
CA GLU A 544 8.80 31.78 -6.85
C GLU A 544 8.31 30.35 -7.00
N TYR A 545 8.57 29.75 -8.15
CA TYR A 545 8.30 28.33 -8.35
C TYR A 545 9.59 27.56 -8.18
N LEU A 546 9.65 26.69 -7.18
CA LEU A 546 10.74 25.74 -6.96
C LEU A 546 10.32 24.36 -7.46
N ASP A 547 11.27 23.42 -7.50
CA ASP A 547 11.05 22.07 -8.04
C ASP A 547 9.93 21.30 -7.33
N LYS A 548 9.67 21.59 -6.05
CA LYS A 548 8.70 20.86 -5.21
C LYS A 548 7.65 21.74 -4.54
N SER A 549 7.77 23.06 -4.65
CA SER A 549 6.93 24.00 -3.94
C SER A 549 6.82 25.33 -4.68
N ALA A 550 5.74 26.06 -4.44
CA ALA A 550 5.62 27.47 -4.74
C ALA A 550 5.85 28.28 -3.47
N ASN A 551 6.62 29.36 -3.57
CA ASN A 551 6.81 30.31 -2.50
C ASN A 551 6.02 31.58 -2.81
N ILE A 552 5.30 32.08 -1.81
CA ILE A 552 4.77 33.44 -1.81
C ILE A 552 5.64 34.24 -0.85
N CYS A 553 6.42 35.16 -1.39
CA CYS A 553 7.24 36.09 -0.63
C CYS A 553 6.49 37.41 -0.50
N LEU A 554 6.32 37.91 0.71
CA LEU A 554 5.67 39.19 1.01
C LEU A 554 6.68 40.07 1.75
N ALA A 555 6.78 41.34 1.39
CA ALA A 555 7.72 42.27 2.00
C ALA A 555 7.17 43.69 2.12
N ASN A 556 7.33 44.31 3.29
CA ASN A 556 7.01 45.71 3.57
C ASN A 556 8.04 46.34 4.52
N VAL A 557 7.97 47.66 4.70
CA VAL A 557 8.82 48.36 5.69
C VAL A 557 8.12 48.39 7.03
N SER A 558 8.81 47.94 8.08
CA SER A 558 8.30 47.92 9.45
C SER A 558 9.19 48.78 10.35
N ALA A 559 8.58 49.43 11.35
CA ALA A 559 9.31 50.11 12.41
C ALA A 559 9.89 49.12 13.45
N GLN A 560 9.36 47.90 13.49
CA GLN A 560 9.80 46.83 14.37
C GLN A 560 10.76 45.89 13.63
N SER A 561 11.67 45.25 14.37
CA SER A 561 12.56 44.25 13.78
C SER A 561 11.75 43.07 13.24
N ALA A 562 12.22 42.44 12.17
CA ALA A 562 11.48 41.35 11.54
C ALA A 562 11.28 40.15 12.49
N SER A 563 12.24 39.90 13.38
CA SER A 563 12.13 38.85 14.42
C SER A 563 11.04 39.17 15.43
N ASP A 564 10.90 40.43 15.85
CA ASP A 564 9.90 40.81 16.87
C ASP A 564 8.49 40.71 16.31
N VAL A 565 8.28 41.14 15.06
CA VAL A 565 7.00 40.97 14.35
C VAL A 565 6.68 39.49 14.19
N PHE A 566 7.64 38.67 13.76
CA PHE A 566 7.41 37.25 13.53
C PHE A 566 7.12 36.48 14.84
N ASN A 567 7.88 36.77 15.90
CA ASN A 567 7.63 36.20 17.23
C ASN A 567 6.29 36.70 17.78
N GLY A 568 5.95 37.98 17.60
CA GLY A 568 4.66 38.53 18.00
C GLY A 568 3.47 37.89 17.28
N VAL A 569 3.58 37.60 15.98
CA VAL A 569 2.56 36.86 15.23
C VAL A 569 2.49 35.39 15.68
N ARG A 570 3.63 34.75 15.94
CA ARG A 570 3.69 33.35 16.40
C ARG A 570 3.18 33.17 17.83
N ASP A 571 3.50 34.09 18.73
CA ASP A 571 3.20 34.02 20.17
C ASP A 571 1.83 34.65 20.48
N GLY A 572 1.45 35.72 19.76
CA GLY A 572 0.12 36.33 19.78
C GLY A 572 -0.95 35.46 19.14
N ALA A 573 -0.56 34.49 18.31
CA ALA A 573 -1.40 33.37 17.92
C ALA A 573 -1.64 32.44 19.12
N ARG A 574 -2.47 32.87 20.08
CA ARG A 574 -3.14 32.00 21.06
C ARG A 574 -3.94 30.85 20.42
N ARG A 575 -4.02 30.80 19.10
CA ARG A 575 -4.46 29.66 18.29
C ARG A 575 -3.26 29.08 17.53
N LYS A 576 -2.47 28.22 18.19
CA LYS A 576 -1.44 27.35 17.55
C LYS A 576 -1.92 26.78 16.20
N THR A 577 -3.22 26.49 16.11
CA THR A 577 -3.89 25.82 14.99
C THR A 577 -3.80 26.44 13.60
N ARG A 578 -3.49 27.74 13.41
CA ARG A 578 -3.65 28.37 12.08
C ARG A 578 -2.53 28.02 11.10
N TRP A 579 -1.27 28.12 11.52
CA TRP A 579 -0.13 27.74 10.68
C TRP A 579 0.09 26.22 10.68
N ASP A 580 -0.35 25.54 11.73
CA ASP A 580 -0.33 24.08 11.83
C ASP A 580 -1.03 23.42 10.63
N ALA A 581 -2.13 23.98 10.14
CA ALA A 581 -2.83 23.49 8.95
C ALA A 581 -1.97 23.53 7.67
N LEU A 582 -1.09 24.53 7.53
CA LEU A 582 -0.11 24.57 6.44
C LEU A 582 1.04 23.57 6.70
N GLY A 583 1.46 23.43 7.95
CA GLY A 583 2.44 22.43 8.38
C GLY A 583 2.01 21.00 8.08
N GLU A 584 0.73 20.67 8.29
CA GLU A 584 0.15 19.36 7.94
C GLU A 584 0.27 19.06 6.44
N LEU A 585 0.22 20.09 5.59
CA LEU A 585 0.42 19.96 4.14
C LEU A 585 1.89 19.76 3.74
N GLY A 586 2.83 19.96 4.67
CA GLY A 586 4.27 20.03 4.41
C GLY A 586 4.73 21.42 3.96
N GLY A 587 3.92 22.45 4.20
CA GLY A 587 4.28 23.84 3.97
C GLY A 587 4.80 24.53 5.23
N SER A 588 5.23 25.77 5.08
CA SER A 588 5.73 26.58 6.21
C SER A 588 5.54 28.07 5.95
N VAL A 589 5.57 28.84 7.05
CA VAL A 589 5.71 30.30 7.00
C VAL A 589 7.04 30.61 7.68
N GLU A 590 7.94 31.31 7.00
CA GLU A 590 9.32 31.53 7.44
C GLU A 590 9.75 32.98 7.20
N PRO A 591 10.59 33.58 8.07
CA PRO A 591 11.17 34.89 7.80
C PRO A 591 12.13 34.82 6.60
N LEU A 592 12.16 35.88 5.78
CA LEU A 592 13.04 36.01 4.64
C LEU A 592 14.03 37.16 4.87
N SER A 593 15.33 36.90 4.74
CA SER A 593 16.34 37.96 4.79
C SER A 593 16.29 38.79 3.51
N THR A 594 16.27 40.11 3.67
CA THR A 594 16.40 41.06 2.56
C THR A 594 17.57 42.00 2.85
N SER A 595 18.09 42.67 1.82
CA SER A 595 19.24 43.57 1.92
C SER A 595 18.96 44.86 2.70
N GLY A 596 17.69 45.19 2.98
CA GLY A 596 17.29 46.38 3.72
C GLY A 596 17.16 46.13 5.23
N SER A 597 17.82 46.95 6.06
CA SER A 597 17.79 46.83 7.53
C SER A 597 16.43 47.12 8.18
N GLN A 598 15.44 47.60 7.41
CA GLN A 598 14.09 47.94 7.89
C GLN A 598 12.96 47.20 7.15
N THR A 599 13.29 46.19 6.35
CA THR A 599 12.31 45.44 5.57
C THR A 599 11.90 44.18 6.32
N PHE A 600 10.62 44.09 6.67
CA PHE A 600 10.02 42.83 7.09
C PHE A 600 9.68 42.02 5.84
N ALA A 601 10.21 40.81 5.74
CA ALA A 601 9.85 39.90 4.66
C ALA A 601 9.54 38.50 5.21
N VAL A 602 8.52 37.88 4.62
CA VAL A 602 8.04 36.55 4.98
C VAL A 602 7.88 35.71 3.72
N ARG A 603 8.18 34.42 3.85
CA ARG A 603 8.01 33.40 2.82
C ARG A 603 6.96 32.40 3.27
N ILE A 604 5.95 32.17 2.44
CA ILE A 604 4.95 31.11 2.58
C ILE A 604 5.32 30.01 1.59
N LEU A 605 5.75 28.87 2.09
CA LEU A 605 6.09 27.70 1.28
C LEU A 605 4.86 26.81 1.12
N LEU A 606 4.46 26.57 -0.12
CA LEU A 606 3.32 25.75 -0.51
C LEU A 606 3.79 24.54 -1.32
N PRO A 607 3.75 23.31 -0.77
CA PRO A 607 4.18 22.12 -1.49
C PRO A 607 3.22 21.77 -2.62
N TYR A 608 3.73 21.26 -3.74
CA TYR A 608 2.86 20.74 -4.80
C TYR A 608 2.15 19.46 -4.36
N ALA A 609 1.00 19.15 -4.94
CA ALA A 609 0.18 17.99 -4.60
C ALA A 609 0.96 16.67 -4.63
N ALA A 610 1.86 16.50 -5.61
CA ALA A 610 2.74 15.33 -5.72
C ALA A 610 3.79 15.23 -4.59
N PHE A 611 4.08 16.35 -3.92
CA PHE A 611 5.13 16.50 -2.90
C PHE A 611 4.60 16.94 -1.53
N LEU A 612 3.29 16.95 -1.31
CA LEU A 612 2.67 17.10 0.01
C LEU A 612 3.45 16.25 1.03
N GLY A 613 3.73 16.77 2.23
CA GLY A 613 4.42 16.14 3.38
C GLY A 613 5.34 14.95 3.07
N ARG A 614 6.59 15.21 2.64
CA ARG A 614 7.68 14.23 2.63
C ARG A 614 8.42 14.18 3.95
#